data_AF-A0A1C2AX11-F1
#
_entry.id   AF-A0A1C2AX11-F1
#
_cell.length_a   1.000
_cell.length_b   1.000
_cell.length_c   1.000
_cell.angle_alpha   90.00
_cell.angle_beta   90.00
_cell.angle_gamma   90.00
#
_symmetry.space_group_name_H-M   'P 1'
#
loop_
_entity.id
_entity.type
_entity.pdbx_description
1 polymer ?
#
loop_
_entity_poly.entity_id
_entity_poly.type
_entity_poly.pdbx_seq_one_letter_code
_entity_poly.pdbx_strand_id
1 'polypeptide(L)'
;MNKIKQNKIAFTLILLAIITIFSSFTILSLPVLFNYKSKVAIIEKNFYKSFKIYLFSSGKISYKPFPRPHLLVENASLNLNNTQEKKNLINTSNLKIFISLKDIYSKSFSNFLSTQISNSNLEINMSDIKEIRDHLYQKVHKPITLQNCKVFLKNKKNEVILISPIKKISFKINNDTRIKNFLLNGIIFGLNFKSEWKRSYDIPNLTMHNINLFNPNIEIRNKFKFENSKIFNGNSQIVYAHNKLEYDIKFNDNRIEILSPNKKKTNFNLDSKIQLNPFYFEGDLTIKKIKADKIFNTILMSLFTFDENFVGNFNGKLKIKFDDLKNRLIKKGEIDFEINEKKIKFEKAKFYLDKIGIINSNISFVEDDDNLKFILNNQLNIENHIEFAKMFQIGSNKIKKVKKIYFDAEKTIGDRNLTISNVKIGTNLRKNKSNEIFYVKNIQNLRSYIRKIID
;
A
#
# COMPACT_ATOMS: atom_id res chain seq x y z
N MET A 1 20.32 20.33 -73.16
CA MET A 1 20.31 21.65 -72.47
C MET A 1 19.44 21.70 -71.21
N ASN A 2 18.29 20.99 -71.13
CA ASN A 2 17.42 21.02 -69.93
C ASN A 2 18.00 20.33 -68.68
N LYS A 3 18.73 19.21 -68.80
CA LYS A 3 19.38 18.54 -67.65
C LYS A 3 20.42 19.40 -66.93
N ILE A 4 21.21 20.20 -67.65
CA ILE A 4 22.25 21.07 -67.06
C ILE A 4 21.61 22.23 -66.27
N LYS A 5 20.55 22.85 -66.82
CA LYS A 5 19.77 23.88 -66.11
C LYS A 5 19.08 23.32 -64.86
N GLN A 6 18.53 22.11 -64.95
CA GLN A 6 17.88 21.42 -63.82
C GLN A 6 18.89 21.07 -62.71
N ASN A 7 20.10 20.60 -63.06
CA ASN A 7 21.16 20.31 -62.10
C ASN A 7 21.67 21.57 -61.38
N LYS A 8 21.73 22.71 -62.08
CA LYS A 8 22.12 24.00 -61.47
C LYS A 8 21.07 24.50 -60.46
N ILE A 9 19.79 24.35 -60.77
CA ILE A 9 18.69 24.70 -59.85
C ILE A 9 18.73 23.80 -58.60
N ALA A 10 18.89 22.48 -58.79
CA ALA A 10 19.01 21.53 -57.69
C ALA A 10 20.20 21.85 -56.77
N PHE A 11 21.36 22.19 -57.34
CA PHE A 11 22.54 22.58 -56.57
C PHE A 11 22.30 23.86 -55.75
N THR A 12 21.70 24.90 -56.33
CA THR A 12 21.37 26.14 -55.60
C THR A 12 20.38 25.88 -54.46
N LEU A 13 19.38 25.02 -54.67
CA LEU A 13 18.43 24.64 -53.62
C LEU A 13 19.11 23.87 -52.48
N ILE A 14 20.02 22.95 -52.80
CA ILE A 14 20.83 22.24 -51.80
C ILE A 14 21.69 23.22 -51.01
N LEU A 15 22.35 24.17 -51.68
CA LEU A 15 23.18 25.18 -51.02
C LEU A 15 22.34 26.08 -50.10
N LEU A 16 21.18 26.54 -50.55
CA LEU A 16 20.25 27.33 -49.75
C LEU A 16 19.77 26.56 -48.50
N ALA A 17 19.48 25.26 -48.65
CA ALA A 17 19.13 24.41 -47.52
C ALA A 17 20.29 24.29 -46.51
N ILE A 18 21.52 24.08 -46.98
CA ILE A 18 22.71 24.03 -46.12
C ILE A 18 22.90 25.35 -45.35
N ILE A 19 22.83 26.49 -46.05
CA ILE A 19 22.93 27.82 -45.42
C ILE A 19 21.84 28.03 -44.38
N THR A 20 20.60 27.62 -44.67
CA THR A 20 19.47 27.75 -43.75
C THR A 20 19.66 26.91 -42.49
N ILE A 21 20.13 25.67 -42.66
CA ILE A 21 20.45 24.76 -41.55
C ILE A 21 21.58 25.33 -40.70
N PHE A 22 22.69 25.76 -41.32
CA PHE A 22 23.84 26.31 -40.61
C PHE A 22 23.51 27.62 -39.88
N SER A 23 22.75 28.51 -40.52
CA SER A 23 22.26 29.75 -39.91
C SER A 23 21.38 29.46 -38.69
N SER A 24 20.49 28.47 -38.81
CA SER A 24 19.63 28.04 -37.70
C SER A 24 20.43 27.49 -36.52
N PHE A 25 21.44 26.64 -36.79
CA PHE A 25 22.35 26.13 -35.75
C PHE A 25 23.15 27.25 -35.08
N THR A 26 23.59 28.24 -35.87
CA THR A 26 24.35 29.39 -35.37
C THR A 26 23.48 30.23 -34.44
N ILE A 27 22.26 30.58 -34.84
CA ILE A 27 21.30 31.31 -34.00
C ILE A 27 20.96 30.51 -32.73
N LEU A 28 20.77 29.19 -32.84
CA LEU A 28 20.52 28.36 -31.65
C LEU A 28 21.72 28.35 -30.69
N SER A 29 22.95 28.40 -31.20
CA SER A 29 24.16 28.20 -30.39
C SER A 29 24.79 29.50 -29.87
N LEU A 30 24.50 30.65 -30.50
CA LEU A 30 25.07 31.94 -30.11
C LEU A 30 24.92 32.28 -28.62
N PRO A 31 23.80 31.95 -27.94
CA PRO A 31 23.67 32.27 -26.52
C PRO A 31 24.62 31.51 -25.59
N VAL A 32 25.30 30.47 -26.05
CA VAL A 32 26.34 29.77 -25.27
C VAL A 32 27.44 30.74 -24.79
N LEU A 33 27.67 31.83 -25.54
CA LEU A 33 28.67 32.84 -25.24
C LEU A 33 28.21 33.90 -24.22
N PHE A 34 26.94 33.87 -23.77
CA PHE A 34 26.43 34.88 -22.86
C PHE A 34 26.96 34.69 -21.42
N ASN A 35 27.15 35.81 -20.71
CA ASN A 35 27.53 35.78 -19.30
C ASN A 35 26.31 35.54 -18.39
N TYR A 36 26.12 34.30 -17.95
CA TYR A 36 25.05 33.91 -17.03
C TYR A 36 25.38 34.17 -15.55
N LYS A 37 26.65 34.41 -15.19
CA LYS A 37 27.08 34.62 -13.80
C LYS A 37 26.41 35.85 -13.17
N SER A 38 26.24 36.92 -13.96
CA SER A 38 25.54 38.14 -13.51
C SER A 38 24.01 37.99 -13.43
N LYS A 39 23.45 36.86 -13.86
CA LYS A 39 22.00 36.61 -13.96
C LYS A 39 21.49 35.57 -12.95
N VAL A 40 22.36 35.02 -12.11
CA VAL A 40 22.04 33.99 -11.11
C VAL A 40 20.83 34.38 -10.25
N ALA A 41 20.88 35.55 -9.59
CA ALA A 41 19.78 36.00 -8.72
C ALA A 41 18.43 36.15 -9.46
N ILE A 42 18.46 36.57 -10.72
CA ILE A 42 17.25 36.69 -11.57
C ILE A 42 16.71 35.30 -11.89
N ILE A 43 17.59 34.36 -12.25
CA ILE A 43 17.24 32.98 -12.56
C ILE A 43 16.61 32.30 -11.34
N GLU A 44 17.22 32.40 -10.16
CA GLU A 44 16.69 31.82 -8.91
C GLU A 44 15.32 32.39 -8.54
N LYS A 45 15.18 33.73 -8.58
CA LYS A 45 13.91 34.41 -8.32
C LYS A 45 12.80 33.95 -9.27
N ASN A 46 13.10 33.87 -10.56
CA ASN A 46 12.11 33.47 -11.56
C ASN A 46 11.86 31.94 -11.57
N PHE A 47 12.81 31.15 -11.07
CA PHE A 47 12.65 29.71 -10.87
C PHE A 47 11.61 29.48 -9.77
N TYR A 48 11.73 30.16 -8.64
CA TYR A 48 10.71 30.12 -7.60
C TYR A 48 9.34 30.58 -8.12
N LYS A 49 9.27 31.69 -8.87
CA LYS A 49 8.00 32.14 -9.46
C LYS A 49 7.32 31.05 -10.31
N SER A 50 8.11 30.32 -11.11
CA SER A 50 7.64 29.32 -12.07
C SER A 50 7.29 27.97 -11.43
N PHE A 51 8.09 27.50 -10.47
CA PHE A 51 8.00 26.14 -9.93
C PHE A 51 7.55 26.08 -8.47
N LYS A 52 7.54 27.23 -7.77
CA LYS A 52 7.29 27.34 -6.32
C LYS A 52 8.24 26.46 -5.49
N ILE A 53 9.48 26.35 -5.96
CA ILE A 53 10.60 25.65 -5.34
C ILE A 53 11.74 26.65 -5.27
N TYR A 54 12.37 26.78 -4.11
CA TYR A 54 13.56 27.61 -3.94
C TYR A 54 14.76 26.92 -4.57
N LEU A 55 15.54 27.67 -5.35
CA LEU A 55 16.77 27.23 -5.99
C LEU A 55 17.91 28.07 -5.42
N PHE A 56 18.91 27.38 -4.89
CA PHE A 56 20.20 27.97 -4.54
C PHE A 56 21.26 27.36 -5.44
N SER A 57 21.93 28.20 -6.22
CA SER A 57 22.94 27.78 -7.18
C SER A 57 24.32 28.27 -6.74
N SER A 58 25.27 27.35 -6.65
CA SER A 58 26.66 27.64 -6.28
C SER A 58 27.65 27.34 -7.42
N GLY A 59 27.20 26.66 -8.47
CA GLY A 59 28.00 26.27 -9.63
C GLY A 59 27.80 27.18 -10.85
N LYS A 60 28.45 26.81 -11.96
CA LYS A 60 28.28 27.51 -13.24
C LYS A 60 26.85 27.29 -13.78
N ILE A 61 26.26 28.35 -14.28
CA ILE A 61 25.07 28.27 -15.13
C ILE A 61 25.52 28.44 -16.58
N SER A 62 25.18 27.47 -17.43
CA SER A 62 25.51 27.51 -18.85
C SER A 62 24.29 27.24 -19.70
N TYR A 63 24.23 27.82 -20.88
CA TYR A 63 23.18 27.51 -21.84
C TYR A 63 23.57 26.32 -22.73
N LYS A 64 22.59 25.47 -23.03
CA LYS A 64 22.72 24.32 -23.92
C LYS A 64 21.57 24.34 -24.95
N PRO A 65 21.87 24.39 -26.26
CA PRO A 65 20.83 24.42 -27.29
C PRO A 65 20.12 23.08 -27.48
N PHE A 66 20.81 21.95 -27.23
CA PHE A 66 20.31 20.59 -27.48
C PHE A 66 20.14 19.78 -26.19
N PRO A 67 19.22 18.78 -26.16
CA PRO A 67 18.25 18.44 -27.22
C PRO A 67 17.12 19.47 -27.36
N ARG A 68 16.96 20.35 -26.36
CA ARG A 68 16.06 21.50 -26.37
C ARG A 68 16.75 22.65 -25.62
N PRO A 69 16.56 23.92 -26.01
CA PRO A 69 17.12 25.07 -25.30
C PRO A 69 16.87 25.04 -23.79
N HIS A 70 17.95 25.00 -23.02
CA HIS A 70 17.89 25.00 -21.55
C HIS A 70 19.11 25.64 -20.90
N LEU A 71 18.94 26.11 -19.67
CA LEU A 71 20.02 26.40 -18.76
C LEU A 71 20.38 25.13 -18.00
N LEU A 72 21.67 24.81 -17.96
CA LEU A 72 22.26 23.77 -17.15
C LEU A 72 22.88 24.44 -15.91
N VAL A 73 22.42 24.05 -14.73
CA VAL A 73 22.97 24.49 -13.44
C VAL A 73 23.77 23.33 -12.85
N GLU A 74 25.09 23.51 -12.77
CA GLU A 74 26.05 22.46 -12.39
C GLU A 74 26.04 22.11 -10.90
N ASN A 75 25.63 23.01 -10.02
CA ASN A 75 25.43 22.72 -8.59
C ASN A 75 24.21 23.49 -8.13
N ALA A 76 23.14 22.75 -7.83
CA ALA A 76 21.86 23.29 -7.41
C ALA A 76 21.35 22.56 -6.17
N SER A 77 20.89 23.36 -5.21
CA SER A 77 20.17 22.92 -4.03
C SER A 77 18.73 23.40 -4.12
N LEU A 78 17.78 22.49 -3.91
CA LEU A 78 16.35 22.76 -4.06
C LEU A 78 15.62 22.51 -2.75
N ASN A 79 14.74 23.44 -2.37
CA ASN A 79 13.90 23.36 -1.17
C ASN A 79 12.48 23.85 -1.40
N LEU A 80 11.55 23.39 -0.56
CA LEU A 80 10.17 23.87 -0.53
C LEU A 80 9.97 25.08 0.39
N ASN A 81 10.94 25.34 1.27
CA ASN A 81 10.98 26.50 2.14
C ASN A 81 12.27 27.32 1.92
N ASN A 82 12.24 28.60 2.25
CA ASN A 82 13.35 29.54 2.08
C ASN A 82 14.34 29.53 3.25
N THR A 83 14.10 28.74 4.30
CA THR A 83 14.94 28.76 5.50
C THR A 83 16.24 28.02 5.24
N GLN A 84 17.35 28.77 5.22
CA GLN A 84 18.72 28.24 5.04
C GLN A 84 19.15 27.25 6.13
N GLU A 85 18.46 27.23 7.28
CA GLU A 85 18.72 26.30 8.38
C GLU A 85 18.33 24.85 8.08
N LYS A 86 17.43 24.61 7.12
CA LYS A 86 16.99 23.25 6.78
C LYS A 86 17.92 22.62 5.75
N LYS A 87 18.24 21.34 5.95
CA LYS A 87 18.93 20.51 4.96
C LYS A 87 18.17 20.51 3.64
N ASN A 88 18.91 20.51 2.54
CA ASN A 88 18.33 20.57 1.21
C ASN A 88 17.56 19.29 0.84
N LEU A 89 16.37 19.44 0.26
CA LEU A 89 15.54 18.32 -0.20
C LEU A 89 16.21 17.58 -1.36
N ILE A 90 16.81 18.33 -2.28
CA ILE A 90 17.57 17.80 -3.42
C ILE A 90 18.86 18.61 -3.56
N ASN A 91 19.97 17.89 -3.68
CA ASN A 91 21.20 18.42 -4.27
C ASN A 91 21.43 17.72 -5.61
N THR A 92 21.66 18.50 -6.66
CA THR A 92 21.85 17.97 -8.02
C THR A 92 22.94 18.73 -8.74
N SER A 93 23.70 18.02 -9.56
CA SER A 93 24.71 18.60 -10.43
C SER A 93 24.27 18.81 -11.89
N ASN A 94 23.02 18.46 -12.20
CA ASN A 94 22.51 18.44 -13.57
C ASN A 94 21.05 18.92 -13.61
N LEU A 95 20.80 20.08 -13.00
CA LEU A 95 19.49 20.73 -13.10
C LEU A 95 19.36 21.40 -14.46
N LYS A 96 18.35 20.96 -15.22
CA LYS A 96 17.98 21.57 -16.50
C LYS A 96 16.76 22.46 -16.32
N ILE A 97 16.87 23.70 -16.76
CA ILE A 97 15.78 24.69 -16.77
C ILE A 97 15.49 25.03 -18.23
N PHE A 98 14.42 24.47 -18.77
CA PHE A 98 14.04 24.72 -20.16
C PHE A 98 13.48 26.12 -20.31
N ILE A 99 13.90 26.83 -21.35
CA ILE A 99 13.60 28.25 -21.56
C ILE A 99 13.41 28.52 -23.06
N SER A 100 12.63 29.54 -23.40
CA SER A 100 12.47 29.97 -24.78
C SER A 100 13.72 30.71 -25.29
N LEU A 101 14.00 30.63 -26.59
CA LEU A 101 15.09 31.41 -27.20
C LEU A 101 14.86 32.91 -27.04
N LYS A 102 13.61 33.37 -27.15
CA LYS A 102 13.22 34.77 -26.95
C LYS A 102 13.66 35.29 -25.59
N ASP A 103 13.44 34.53 -24.51
CA ASP A 103 13.83 34.94 -23.15
C ASP A 103 15.34 34.95 -22.95
N ILE A 104 16.07 34.08 -23.66
CA ILE A 104 17.53 34.04 -23.61
C ILE A 104 18.13 35.27 -24.32
N TYR A 105 17.67 35.55 -25.55
CA TYR A 105 18.16 36.68 -26.34
C TYR A 105 17.81 38.03 -25.72
N SER A 106 16.59 38.16 -25.18
CA SER A 106 16.19 39.35 -24.41
C SER A 106 16.81 39.43 -23.02
N LYS A 107 17.51 38.37 -22.56
CA LYS A 107 18.10 38.25 -21.22
C LYS A 107 17.09 38.50 -20.09
N SER A 108 15.80 38.24 -20.35
CA SER A 108 14.70 38.49 -19.41
C SER A 108 14.60 37.40 -18.33
N PHE A 109 14.84 36.14 -18.73
CA PHE A 109 14.63 34.93 -17.93
C PHE A 109 13.28 34.88 -17.22
N SER A 110 12.24 35.51 -17.79
CA SER A 110 10.96 35.71 -17.10
C SER A 110 10.04 34.48 -17.16
N ASN A 111 10.18 33.64 -18.20
CA ASN A 111 9.24 32.56 -18.49
C ASN A 111 9.92 31.20 -18.72
N PHE A 112 10.29 30.50 -17.64
CA PHE A 112 10.77 29.11 -17.76
C PHE A 112 9.67 28.17 -18.24
N LEU A 113 9.97 27.18 -19.06
CA LEU A 113 8.98 26.28 -19.65
C LEU A 113 8.74 25.05 -18.79
N SER A 114 9.82 24.44 -18.30
CA SER A 114 9.79 23.26 -17.43
C SER A 114 11.17 23.06 -16.79
N THR A 115 11.26 22.17 -15.80
CA THR A 115 12.54 21.79 -15.22
C THR A 115 12.70 20.27 -15.15
N GLN A 116 13.94 19.82 -15.29
CA GLN A 116 14.31 18.43 -15.17
C GLN A 116 15.49 18.28 -14.22
N ILE A 117 15.35 17.36 -13.26
CA ILE A 117 16.39 16.93 -12.34
C ILE A 117 16.70 15.48 -12.69
N SER A 118 17.98 15.09 -12.70
CA SER A 118 18.36 13.74 -13.10
C SER A 118 19.50 13.20 -12.25
N ASN A 119 19.53 11.89 -12.04
CA ASN A 119 20.61 11.18 -11.34
C ASN A 119 20.94 11.80 -9.97
N SER A 120 19.91 12.10 -9.17
CA SER A 120 20.06 12.81 -7.88
C SER A 120 19.36 12.09 -6.75
N ASN A 121 19.84 12.33 -5.53
CA ASN A 121 19.23 11.82 -4.30
C ASN A 121 18.24 12.85 -3.74
N LEU A 122 17.07 12.36 -3.31
CA LEU A 122 16.04 13.11 -2.62
C LEU A 122 16.10 12.70 -1.15
N GLU A 123 16.52 13.63 -0.29
CA GLU A 123 16.69 13.40 1.14
C GLU A 123 15.46 13.98 1.87
N ILE A 124 14.41 13.19 1.99
CA ILE A 124 13.11 13.63 2.54
C ILE A 124 13.05 13.26 4.02
N ASN A 125 12.89 14.24 4.91
CA ASN A 125 12.56 13.99 6.31
C ASN A 125 11.04 13.88 6.49
N MET A 126 10.59 13.19 7.53
CA MET A 126 9.16 13.12 7.85
C MET A 126 8.49 14.49 8.03
N SER A 127 9.23 15.51 8.47
CA SER A 127 8.74 16.90 8.54
C SER A 127 8.40 17.50 7.17
N ASP A 128 9.11 17.07 6.13
CA ASP A 128 9.04 17.66 4.78
C ASP A 128 7.80 17.17 4.03
N ILE A 129 7.18 16.07 4.47
CA ILE A 129 5.93 15.54 3.90
C ILE A 129 4.81 16.59 3.94
N LYS A 130 4.75 17.40 4.99
CA LYS A 130 3.76 18.49 5.09
C LYS A 130 3.98 19.51 3.97
N GLU A 131 5.23 19.94 3.76
CA GLU A 131 5.57 20.91 2.72
C GLU A 131 5.36 20.34 1.31
N ILE A 132 5.70 19.07 1.08
CA ILE A 132 5.42 18.36 -0.19
C ILE A 132 3.92 18.32 -0.45
N ARG A 133 3.11 18.01 0.56
CA ARG A 133 1.65 17.99 0.45
C ARG A 133 1.11 19.39 0.16
N ASP A 134 1.60 20.42 0.83
CA ASP A 134 1.18 21.80 0.58
C ASP A 134 1.56 22.26 -0.83
N HIS A 135 2.73 21.87 -1.34
CA HIS A 135 3.08 22.10 -2.74
C HIS A 135 2.14 21.36 -3.71
N LEU A 136 1.88 20.09 -3.44
CA LEU A 136 0.99 19.24 -4.23
C LEU A 136 -0.43 19.80 -4.30
N TYR A 137 -0.97 20.29 -3.18
CA TYR A 137 -2.36 20.74 -3.10
C TYR A 137 -2.51 22.25 -3.38
N GLN A 138 -1.63 23.12 -2.93
CA GLN A 138 -1.91 24.56 -2.89
C GLN A 138 -1.21 25.33 -4.01
N LYS A 139 -0.10 24.82 -4.55
CA LYS A 139 0.75 25.59 -5.47
C LYS A 139 0.39 25.32 -6.93
N VAL A 140 0.33 26.38 -7.74
CA VAL A 140 0.31 26.31 -9.21
C VAL A 140 1.75 26.45 -9.69
N HIS A 141 2.20 25.50 -10.50
CA HIS A 141 3.58 25.41 -10.96
C HIS A 141 3.64 24.91 -12.40
N LYS A 142 4.76 25.21 -13.07
CA LYS A 142 5.08 24.65 -14.38
C LYS A 142 5.61 23.21 -14.28
N PRO A 143 5.67 22.46 -15.39
CA PRO A 143 6.06 21.05 -15.36
C PRO A 143 7.44 20.81 -14.73
N ILE A 144 7.49 19.87 -13.80
CA ILE A 144 8.69 19.40 -13.10
C ILE A 144 8.86 17.91 -13.38
N THR A 145 10.05 17.49 -13.76
CA THR A 145 10.37 16.09 -14.03
C THR A 145 11.63 15.65 -13.29
N LEU A 146 11.58 14.47 -12.69
CA LEU A 146 12.75 13.83 -12.09
C LEU A 146 13.01 12.52 -12.84
N GLN A 147 14.27 12.21 -13.15
CA GLN A 147 14.65 10.99 -13.88
C GLN A 147 15.79 10.27 -13.17
N ASN A 148 15.66 8.96 -13.00
CA ASN A 148 16.68 8.09 -12.40
C ASN A 148 17.18 8.63 -11.04
N CYS A 149 16.26 9.02 -10.17
CA CYS A 149 16.57 9.53 -8.84
C CYS A 149 16.46 8.41 -7.78
N LYS A 150 16.99 8.64 -6.58
CA LYS A 150 16.76 7.78 -5.41
C LYS A 150 16.12 8.61 -4.31
N VAL A 151 15.03 8.14 -3.74
CA VAL A 151 14.37 8.76 -2.59
C VAL A 151 14.81 8.06 -1.32
N PHE A 152 15.29 8.84 -0.37
CA PHE A 152 15.63 8.44 0.99
C PHE A 152 14.62 9.12 1.93
N LEU A 153 13.77 8.33 2.58
CA LEU A 153 12.89 8.84 3.64
C LEU A 153 13.58 8.66 4.98
N LYS A 154 13.66 9.73 5.76
CA LYS A 154 14.28 9.74 7.09
C LYS A 154 13.26 9.97 8.18
N ASN A 155 13.44 9.27 9.30
CA ASN A 155 12.64 9.47 10.49
C ASN A 155 13.08 10.74 11.27
N LYS A 156 12.46 10.99 12.43
CA LYS A 156 12.79 12.15 13.29
C LYS A 156 14.22 12.12 13.86
N LYS A 157 14.86 10.94 13.92
CA LYS A 157 16.26 10.75 14.33
C LYS A 157 17.24 10.85 13.15
N ASN A 158 16.77 11.26 11.97
CA ASN A 158 17.56 11.37 10.74
C ASN A 158 18.11 10.01 10.24
N GLU A 159 17.54 8.89 10.68
CA GLU A 159 17.84 7.54 10.20
C GLU A 159 17.02 7.25 8.94
N VAL A 160 17.64 6.61 7.94
CA VAL A 160 16.96 6.21 6.70
C VAL A 160 16.05 5.01 6.97
N ILE A 161 14.74 5.20 6.75
CA ILE A 161 13.72 4.16 6.95
C ILE A 161 13.16 3.62 5.64
N LEU A 162 13.39 4.31 4.52
CA LEU A 162 12.99 3.84 3.19
C LEU A 162 13.98 4.34 2.14
N ILE A 163 14.35 3.44 1.24
CA ILE A 163 15.08 3.75 0.01
C ILE A 163 14.21 3.31 -1.15
N SER A 164 13.91 4.24 -2.06
CA SER A 164 13.11 3.98 -3.25
C SER A 164 13.81 4.51 -4.51
N PRO A 165 14.38 3.64 -5.36
CA PRO A 165 14.82 4.01 -6.68
C PRO A 165 13.61 4.46 -7.54
N ILE A 166 13.67 5.68 -8.08
CA ILE A 166 12.63 6.27 -8.90
C ILE A 166 13.13 6.45 -10.32
N LYS A 167 12.55 5.68 -11.25
CA LYS A 167 12.83 5.81 -12.69
C LYS A 167 12.36 7.17 -13.22
N LYS A 168 11.15 7.58 -12.86
CA LYS A 168 10.57 8.84 -13.34
C LYS A 168 9.53 9.41 -12.37
N ILE A 169 9.63 10.71 -12.12
CA ILE A 169 8.54 11.55 -11.59
C ILE A 169 8.12 12.52 -12.68
N SER A 170 6.81 12.64 -12.91
CA SER A 170 6.25 13.66 -13.79
C SER A 170 5.18 14.43 -13.03
N PHE A 171 5.45 15.70 -12.78
CA PHE A 171 4.56 16.58 -12.05
C PHE A 171 4.15 17.77 -12.92
N LYS A 172 2.90 17.78 -13.37
CA LYS A 172 2.42 18.77 -14.33
C LYS A 172 0.94 19.11 -14.13
N ILE A 173 0.57 20.30 -14.58
CA ILE A 173 -0.82 20.72 -14.73
C ILE A 173 -1.14 20.67 -16.22
N ASN A 174 -2.22 19.98 -16.59
CA ASN A 174 -2.78 20.08 -17.93
C ASN A 174 -3.63 21.36 -17.97
N ASN A 175 -3.27 22.31 -18.83
CA ASN A 175 -3.96 23.59 -18.92
C ASN A 175 -5.37 23.45 -19.51
N ASP A 176 -5.57 22.54 -20.46
CA ASP A 176 -6.84 22.36 -21.17
C ASP A 176 -7.89 21.73 -20.24
N THR A 177 -7.50 20.66 -19.54
CA THR A 177 -8.42 19.96 -18.62
C THR A 177 -8.38 20.51 -17.19
N ARG A 178 -7.45 21.43 -16.89
CA ARG A 178 -7.20 21.96 -15.54
C ARG A 178 -6.99 20.85 -14.51
N ILE A 179 -6.32 19.76 -14.91
CA ILE A 179 -5.98 18.63 -14.02
C ILE A 179 -4.50 18.67 -13.66
N LYS A 180 -4.22 18.70 -12.36
CA LYS A 180 -2.89 18.50 -11.80
C LYS A 180 -2.62 17.00 -11.63
N ASN A 181 -1.53 16.53 -12.20
CA ASN A 181 -1.11 15.13 -12.19
C ASN A 181 0.29 14.98 -11.58
N PHE A 182 0.42 14.04 -10.66
CA PHE A 182 1.68 13.61 -10.09
C PHE A 182 1.86 12.11 -10.33
N LEU A 183 2.76 11.78 -11.25
CA LEU A 183 3.04 10.43 -11.70
C LEU A 183 4.40 9.98 -11.15
N LEU A 184 4.43 8.80 -10.55
CA LEU A 184 5.62 8.14 -10.02
C LEU A 184 5.77 6.76 -10.64
N ASN A 185 6.99 6.42 -11.04
CA ASN A 185 7.37 5.07 -11.46
C ASN A 185 8.71 4.72 -10.80
N GLY A 186 8.72 3.66 -9.99
CA GLY A 186 9.88 3.31 -9.19
C GLY A 186 9.79 1.94 -8.55
N ILE A 187 10.65 1.70 -7.57
CA ILE A 187 10.76 0.45 -6.82
C ILE A 187 10.62 0.76 -5.32
N ILE A 188 9.81 0.00 -4.60
CA ILE A 188 9.66 0.09 -3.15
C ILE A 188 9.66 -1.32 -2.55
N PHE A 189 10.52 -1.60 -1.58
CA PHE A 189 10.70 -2.94 -0.99
C PHE A 189 10.90 -4.06 -2.03
N GLY A 190 11.67 -3.78 -3.09
CA GLY A 190 11.90 -4.71 -4.21
C GLY A 190 10.74 -4.82 -5.20
N LEU A 191 9.60 -4.18 -4.93
CA LEU A 191 8.41 -4.20 -5.78
C LEU A 191 8.41 -3.02 -6.75
N ASN A 192 8.25 -3.31 -8.03
CA ASN A 192 7.99 -2.27 -9.02
C ASN A 192 6.61 -1.66 -8.77
N PHE A 193 6.50 -0.33 -8.79
CA PHE A 193 5.23 0.36 -8.63
C PHE A 193 5.06 1.53 -9.59
N LYS A 194 3.80 1.79 -9.94
CA LYS A 194 3.35 3.03 -10.57
C LYS A 194 2.29 3.67 -9.68
N SER A 195 2.46 4.95 -9.39
CA SER A 195 1.49 5.75 -8.62
C SER A 195 1.07 6.96 -9.44
N GLU A 196 -0.23 7.20 -9.53
CA GLU A 196 -0.82 8.33 -10.22
C GLU A 196 -1.79 9.05 -9.29
N TRP A 197 -1.42 10.27 -8.90
CA TRP A 197 -2.30 11.17 -8.17
C TRP A 197 -2.84 12.24 -9.12
N LYS A 198 -4.13 12.51 -9.03
CA LYS A 198 -4.85 13.49 -9.85
C LYS A 198 -5.73 14.39 -8.99
N ARG A 199 -5.80 15.65 -9.38
CA ARG A 199 -6.73 16.63 -8.83
C ARG A 199 -7.18 17.61 -9.90
N SER A 200 -8.49 17.79 -10.03
CA SER A 200 -9.06 18.84 -10.89
C SER A 200 -9.09 20.16 -10.13
N TYR A 201 -8.80 21.27 -10.80
CA TYR A 201 -9.00 22.62 -10.25
C TYR A 201 -10.47 23.06 -10.29
N ASP A 202 -11.32 22.43 -11.11
CA ASP A 202 -12.75 22.71 -11.15
C ASP A 202 -13.48 22.07 -9.97
N ILE A 203 -12.99 20.91 -9.49
CA ILE A 203 -13.49 20.21 -8.29
C ILE A 203 -12.32 19.99 -7.31
N PRO A 204 -11.80 21.06 -6.68
CA PRO A 204 -10.54 21.02 -5.93
C PRO A 204 -10.62 20.23 -4.63
N ASN A 205 -11.81 19.92 -4.12
CA ASN A 205 -12.00 19.07 -2.95
C ASN A 205 -11.88 17.58 -3.26
N LEU A 206 -11.89 17.18 -4.54
CA LEU A 206 -11.85 15.78 -4.96
C LEU A 206 -10.46 15.43 -5.50
N THR A 207 -9.91 14.32 -5.01
CA THR A 207 -8.65 13.77 -5.48
C THR A 207 -8.79 12.29 -5.77
N MET A 208 -8.03 11.83 -6.76
CA MET A 208 -7.94 10.42 -7.13
C MET A 208 -6.49 9.98 -7.01
N HIS A 209 -6.27 8.79 -6.48
CA HIS A 209 -4.94 8.23 -6.34
C HIS A 209 -4.96 6.74 -6.65
N ASN A 210 -4.30 6.38 -7.75
CA ASN A 210 -4.17 5.00 -8.19
C ASN A 210 -2.74 4.52 -7.95
N ILE A 211 -2.59 3.31 -7.40
CA ILE A 211 -1.31 2.66 -7.17
C ILE A 211 -1.37 1.25 -7.76
N ASN A 212 -0.41 0.92 -8.61
CA ASN A 212 -0.24 -0.42 -9.18
C ASN A 212 1.11 -0.97 -8.72
N LEU A 213 1.09 -2.11 -8.05
CA LEU A 213 2.28 -2.93 -7.74
C LEU A 213 2.38 -4.05 -8.78
N PHE A 214 3.59 -4.33 -9.26
CA PHE A 214 3.87 -5.40 -10.22
C PHE A 214 4.73 -6.46 -9.52
N ASN A 215 4.11 -7.58 -9.17
CA ASN A 215 4.66 -8.76 -8.45
C ASN A 215 4.67 -8.69 -6.90
N PRO A 216 3.54 -8.88 -6.21
CA PRO A 216 2.25 -9.29 -6.76
C PRO A 216 1.54 -8.16 -7.50
N ASN A 217 0.67 -8.53 -8.45
CA ASN A 217 -0.21 -7.59 -9.12
C ASN A 217 -1.31 -7.14 -8.15
N ILE A 218 -1.13 -5.95 -7.58
CA ILE A 218 -2.10 -5.29 -6.70
C ILE A 218 -2.43 -3.94 -7.29
N GLU A 219 -3.72 -3.68 -7.48
CA GLU A 219 -4.24 -2.38 -7.90
C GLU A 219 -5.03 -1.75 -6.75
N ILE A 220 -4.68 -0.53 -6.38
CA ILE A 220 -5.33 0.27 -5.35
C ILE A 220 -5.85 1.54 -6.01
N ARG A 221 -7.15 1.79 -5.92
CA ARG A 221 -7.80 3.00 -6.42
C ARG A 221 -8.45 3.72 -5.26
N ASN A 222 -7.99 4.93 -4.99
CA ASN A 222 -8.52 5.78 -3.94
C ASN A 222 -9.19 7.00 -4.54
N LYS A 223 -10.33 7.38 -3.97
CA LYS A 223 -11.02 8.63 -4.26
C LYS A 223 -11.29 9.32 -2.93
N PHE A 224 -10.77 10.53 -2.74
CA PHE A 224 -10.97 11.31 -1.51
C PHE A 224 -11.72 12.60 -1.82
N LYS A 225 -12.65 12.95 -0.94
CA LYS A 225 -13.40 14.21 -0.93
C LYS A 225 -13.13 14.92 0.40
N PHE A 226 -12.43 16.04 0.33
CA PHE A 226 -12.05 16.84 1.50
C PHE A 226 -13.10 17.91 1.79
N GLU A 227 -13.52 18.02 3.04
CA GLU A 227 -14.29 19.18 3.51
C GLU A 227 -13.34 20.24 4.05
N ASN A 228 -12.35 19.83 4.82
CA ASN A 228 -11.25 20.66 5.28
C ASN A 228 -10.01 19.78 5.59
N SER A 229 -9.01 20.34 6.27
CA SER A 229 -7.77 19.61 6.62
C SER A 229 -7.96 18.50 7.65
N LYS A 230 -9.05 18.55 8.43
CA LYS A 230 -9.37 17.63 9.52
C LYS A 230 -10.51 16.66 9.19
N ILE A 231 -11.25 16.91 8.11
CA ILE A 231 -12.43 16.13 7.74
C ILE A 231 -12.37 15.77 6.25
N PHE A 232 -12.40 14.47 5.97
CA PHE A 232 -12.54 13.97 4.60
C PHE A 232 -13.23 12.62 4.56
N ASN A 233 -13.90 12.35 3.44
CA ASN A 233 -14.43 11.06 3.10
C ASN A 233 -13.62 10.44 1.97
N GLY A 234 -13.51 9.13 1.95
CA GLY A 234 -12.73 8.39 0.96
C GLY A 234 -13.43 7.11 0.56
N ASN A 235 -13.16 6.66 -0.66
CA ASN A 235 -13.47 5.32 -1.11
C ASN A 235 -12.16 4.69 -1.58
N SER A 236 -11.85 3.49 -1.08
CA SER A 236 -10.69 2.71 -1.48
C SER A 236 -11.15 1.40 -2.07
N GLN A 237 -10.65 1.08 -3.26
CA GLN A 237 -10.85 -0.21 -3.91
C GLN A 237 -9.50 -0.87 -4.10
N ILE A 238 -9.36 -2.11 -3.64
CA ILE A 238 -8.15 -2.91 -3.78
C ILE A 238 -8.51 -4.17 -4.57
N VAL A 239 -7.76 -4.44 -5.63
CA VAL A 239 -7.87 -5.66 -6.43
C VAL A 239 -6.58 -6.45 -6.28
N TYR A 240 -6.70 -7.69 -5.84
CA TYR A 240 -5.58 -8.62 -5.71
C TYR A 240 -6.03 -10.03 -6.08
N ALA A 241 -5.34 -10.63 -7.06
CA ALA A 241 -5.73 -11.90 -7.66
C ALA A 241 -7.20 -11.88 -8.10
N HIS A 242 -8.03 -12.79 -7.57
CA HIS A 242 -9.47 -12.88 -7.86
C HIS A 242 -10.34 -12.18 -6.80
N ASN A 243 -9.72 -11.43 -5.88
CA ASN A 243 -10.43 -10.75 -4.80
C ASN A 243 -10.49 -9.24 -5.04
N LYS A 244 -11.65 -8.70 -4.69
CA LYS A 244 -11.92 -7.27 -4.63
C LYS A 244 -12.24 -6.90 -3.18
N LEU A 245 -11.62 -5.85 -2.70
CA LEU A 245 -11.88 -5.24 -1.41
C LEU A 245 -12.34 -3.80 -1.66
N GLU A 246 -13.37 -3.38 -0.96
CA GLU A 246 -13.98 -2.04 -1.11
C GLU A 246 -14.25 -1.48 0.27
N TYR A 247 -13.79 -0.25 0.50
CA TYR A 247 -13.88 0.42 1.79
C TYR A 247 -14.28 1.87 1.63
N ASP A 248 -15.28 2.28 2.40
CA ASP A 248 -15.59 3.67 2.66
C ASP A 248 -14.83 4.11 3.91
N ILE A 249 -14.12 5.22 3.80
CA ILE A 249 -13.25 5.77 4.84
C ILE A 249 -13.82 7.13 5.23
N LYS A 250 -14.06 7.35 6.51
CA LYS A 250 -14.40 8.68 7.05
C LYS A 250 -13.31 9.08 8.03
N PHE A 251 -12.70 10.23 7.80
CA PHE A 251 -11.76 10.83 8.72
C PHE A 251 -12.39 12.08 9.33
N ASN A 252 -12.37 12.15 10.66
CA ASN A 252 -12.82 13.31 11.42
C ASN A 252 -11.91 13.47 12.64
N ASP A 253 -11.03 14.48 12.61
CA ASP A 253 -10.17 14.93 13.72
C ASP A 253 -9.57 13.78 14.55
N ASN A 254 -8.53 13.15 14.00
CA ASN A 254 -7.81 11.99 14.57
C ASN A 254 -8.62 10.69 14.71
N ARG A 255 -9.88 10.66 14.26
CA ARG A 255 -10.69 9.43 14.16
C ARG A 255 -10.83 8.99 12.72
N ILE A 256 -10.66 7.70 12.47
CA ILE A 256 -10.93 7.05 11.18
C ILE A 256 -12.01 6.00 11.39
N GLU A 257 -13.06 6.05 10.60
CA GLU A 257 -14.04 4.98 10.45
C GLU A 257 -13.84 4.34 9.08
N ILE A 258 -13.77 3.01 9.03
CA ILE A 258 -13.67 2.24 7.78
C ILE A 258 -14.86 1.30 7.76
N LEU A 259 -15.61 1.28 6.65
CA LEU A 259 -16.79 0.45 6.48
C LEU A 259 -16.74 -0.24 5.12
N SER A 260 -17.20 -1.48 5.06
CA SER A 260 -17.34 -2.18 3.77
C SER A 260 -18.76 -2.00 3.22
N PRO A 261 -18.97 -1.26 2.11
CA PRO A 261 -20.32 -0.94 1.63
C PRO A 261 -21.03 -2.15 1.04
N ASN A 262 -20.32 -3.00 0.29
CA ASN A 262 -20.90 -4.08 -0.52
C ASN A 262 -20.66 -5.48 0.06
N LYS A 263 -20.94 -5.67 1.36
CA LYS A 263 -20.57 -6.90 2.12
C LYS A 263 -21.00 -8.23 1.48
N LYS A 264 -22.05 -8.24 0.65
CA LYS A 264 -22.52 -9.45 -0.06
C LYS A 264 -21.63 -9.85 -1.25
N LYS A 265 -20.98 -8.88 -1.90
CA LYS A 265 -20.21 -9.08 -3.14
C LYS A 265 -18.71 -9.24 -2.91
N THR A 266 -18.20 -8.86 -1.74
CA THR A 266 -16.79 -8.90 -1.36
C THR A 266 -16.50 -10.00 -0.34
N ASN A 267 -15.37 -10.68 -0.50
CA ASN A 267 -14.97 -11.78 0.39
C ASN A 267 -14.30 -11.29 1.67
N PHE A 268 -13.82 -10.04 1.70
CA PHE A 268 -13.13 -9.45 2.86
C PHE A 268 -13.84 -8.16 3.20
N ASN A 269 -14.51 -8.13 4.35
CA ASN A 269 -15.30 -7.00 4.81
C ASN A 269 -14.78 -6.54 6.16
N LEU A 270 -14.29 -5.32 6.23
CA LEU A 270 -13.83 -4.68 7.44
C LEU A 270 -14.82 -3.57 7.83
N ASP A 271 -15.26 -3.61 9.08
CA ASP A 271 -15.83 -2.45 9.76
C ASP A 271 -14.90 -2.13 10.93
N SER A 272 -14.39 -0.91 11.01
CA SER A 272 -13.45 -0.55 12.09
C SER A 272 -13.49 0.92 12.44
N LYS A 273 -13.09 1.21 13.68
CA LYS A 273 -12.85 2.55 14.21
C LYS A 273 -11.41 2.62 14.70
N ILE A 274 -10.73 3.71 14.36
CA ILE A 274 -9.34 3.95 14.70
C ILE A 274 -9.23 5.34 15.31
N GLN A 275 -8.71 5.43 16.52
CA GLN A 275 -8.25 6.67 17.14
C GLN A 275 -6.73 6.76 16.90
N LEU A 276 -6.25 7.89 16.38
CA LEU A 276 -4.81 8.07 16.08
C LEU A 276 -4.00 8.57 17.28
N ASN A 277 -4.65 9.23 18.24
CA ASN A 277 -4.00 9.78 19.44
C ASN A 277 -4.95 9.77 20.66
N PRO A 278 -4.68 8.95 21.70
CA PRO A 278 -3.74 7.82 21.68
C PRO A 278 -4.17 6.78 20.62
N PHE A 279 -3.21 6.00 20.11
CA PHE A 279 -3.53 5.00 19.09
C PHE A 279 -4.39 3.87 19.69
N TYR A 280 -5.58 3.66 19.11
CA TYR A 280 -6.45 2.54 19.48
C TYR A 280 -7.27 2.08 18.27
N PHE A 281 -7.30 0.78 18.02
CA PHE A 281 -8.04 0.15 16.93
C PHE A 281 -9.15 -0.76 17.46
N GLU A 282 -10.35 -0.64 16.92
CA GLU A 282 -11.44 -1.60 17.13
C GLU A 282 -11.99 -2.01 15.77
N GLY A 283 -11.97 -3.30 15.45
CA GLY A 283 -12.41 -3.76 14.15
C GLY A 283 -13.03 -5.16 14.12
N ASP A 284 -13.97 -5.32 13.21
CA ASP A 284 -14.62 -6.57 12.84
C ASP A 284 -14.26 -6.88 11.38
N LEU A 285 -13.52 -7.97 11.15
CA LEU A 285 -13.16 -8.47 9.82
C LEU A 285 -13.95 -9.74 9.50
N THR A 286 -14.84 -9.69 8.51
CA THR A 286 -15.52 -10.86 7.97
C THR A 286 -14.83 -11.38 6.71
N ILE A 287 -14.39 -12.65 6.75
CA ILE A 287 -13.75 -13.37 5.65
C ILE A 287 -14.69 -14.47 5.15
N LYS A 288 -15.02 -14.44 3.86
CA LYS A 288 -15.94 -15.40 3.22
C LYS A 288 -15.22 -16.41 2.35
N LYS A 289 -15.79 -17.61 2.24
CA LYS A 289 -15.40 -18.65 1.25
C LYS A 289 -13.94 -19.12 1.35
N ILE A 290 -13.29 -18.91 2.50
CA ILE A 290 -11.95 -19.42 2.79
C ILE A 290 -12.03 -20.90 3.18
N LYS A 291 -10.98 -21.67 2.90
CA LYS A 291 -10.85 -23.05 3.38
C LYS A 291 -10.44 -23.03 4.87
N ALA A 292 -11.00 -23.94 5.68
CA ALA A 292 -10.75 -23.95 7.12
C ALA A 292 -9.29 -24.24 7.49
N ASP A 293 -8.56 -25.00 6.67
CA ASP A 293 -7.13 -25.27 6.84
C ASP A 293 -6.27 -23.99 6.79
N LYS A 294 -6.63 -23.02 5.94
CA LYS A 294 -5.96 -21.72 5.83
C LYS A 294 -6.11 -20.83 7.07
N ILE A 295 -7.14 -21.05 7.89
CA ILE A 295 -7.30 -20.30 9.15
C ILE A 295 -6.10 -20.60 10.05
N PHE A 296 -5.82 -21.87 10.31
CA PHE A 296 -4.70 -22.29 11.16
C PHE A 296 -3.36 -22.06 10.48
N ASN A 297 -3.19 -22.56 9.26
CA ASN A 297 -1.88 -22.63 8.61
C ASN A 297 -1.39 -21.27 8.09
N THR A 298 -2.26 -20.27 7.97
CA THR A 298 -1.88 -18.95 7.46
C THR A 298 -2.23 -17.86 8.44
N ILE A 299 -3.51 -17.69 8.79
CA ILE A 299 -3.94 -16.54 9.59
C ILE A 299 -3.40 -16.66 11.02
N LEU A 300 -3.75 -17.72 11.74
CA LEU A 300 -3.33 -17.88 13.13
C LEU A 300 -1.81 -18.06 13.25
N MET A 301 -1.18 -18.75 12.29
CA MET A 301 0.28 -18.85 12.23
C MET A 301 0.93 -17.47 12.12
N SER A 302 0.49 -16.63 11.17
CA SER A 302 1.04 -15.28 11.00
C SER A 302 0.83 -14.35 12.20
N LEU A 303 -0.27 -14.56 12.94
CA LEU A 303 -0.57 -13.80 14.17
C LEU A 303 0.18 -14.33 15.39
N PHE A 304 0.82 -15.50 15.29
CA PHE A 304 1.64 -16.06 16.36
C PHE A 304 3.12 -15.77 16.13
N THR A 305 3.61 -15.97 14.90
CA THR A 305 5.05 -15.77 14.57
C THR A 305 5.39 -14.33 14.17
N PHE A 306 4.57 -13.36 14.58
CA PHE A 306 4.90 -11.96 14.32
C PHE A 306 6.09 -11.55 15.19
N ASP A 307 6.96 -10.70 14.65
CA ASP A 307 7.98 -10.05 15.46
C ASP A 307 7.31 -8.93 16.26
N GLU A 308 7.38 -9.03 17.60
CA GLU A 308 6.82 -8.06 18.54
C GLU A 308 7.30 -6.64 18.30
N ASN A 309 8.49 -6.47 17.72
CA ASN A 309 9.02 -5.16 17.34
C ASN A 309 8.17 -4.48 16.25
N PHE A 310 7.43 -5.23 15.43
CA PHE A 310 6.55 -4.67 14.41
C PHE A 310 5.19 -4.21 14.94
N VAL A 311 4.75 -4.67 16.13
CA VAL A 311 3.49 -4.23 16.74
C VAL A 311 3.60 -2.82 17.30
N GLY A 312 4.78 -2.45 17.81
CA GLY A 312 5.09 -1.08 18.23
C GLY A 312 4.15 -0.57 19.33
N ASN A 313 3.38 0.48 19.04
CA ASN A 313 2.38 1.08 19.93
C ASN A 313 0.94 0.72 19.54
N PHE A 314 0.75 -0.35 18.77
CA PHE A 314 -0.57 -0.82 18.39
C PHE A 314 -1.30 -1.38 19.61
N ASN A 315 -2.44 -0.78 19.92
CA ASN A 315 -3.38 -1.27 20.94
C ASN A 315 -4.75 -1.40 20.31
N GLY A 316 -5.51 -2.44 20.66
CA GLY A 316 -6.85 -2.58 20.11
C GLY A 316 -7.48 -3.95 20.27
N LYS A 317 -8.67 -4.07 19.69
CA LYS A 317 -9.45 -5.30 19.60
C LYS A 317 -9.78 -5.61 18.15
N LEU A 318 -9.57 -6.85 17.74
CA LEU A 318 -9.92 -7.33 16.41
C LEU A 318 -10.75 -8.60 16.55
N LYS A 319 -11.91 -8.63 15.91
CA LYS A 319 -12.71 -9.84 15.76
C LYS A 319 -12.66 -10.31 14.33
N ILE A 320 -12.22 -11.55 14.10
CA ILE A 320 -12.22 -12.17 12.78
C ILE A 320 -13.39 -13.15 12.70
N LYS A 321 -14.36 -12.85 11.84
CA LYS A 321 -15.51 -13.70 11.52
C LYS A 321 -15.25 -14.44 10.22
N PHE A 322 -15.44 -15.74 10.23
CA PHE A 322 -15.36 -16.60 9.07
C PHE A 322 -16.76 -17.04 8.67
N ASP A 323 -17.13 -16.70 7.44
CA ASP A 323 -18.43 -17.05 6.86
C ASP A 323 -18.25 -17.97 5.65
N ASP A 324 -19.22 -18.86 5.43
CA ASP A 324 -19.22 -19.80 4.30
C ASP A 324 -17.91 -20.57 4.14
N LEU A 325 -17.38 -21.10 5.25
CA LEU A 325 -16.14 -21.86 5.24
C LEU A 325 -16.26 -23.10 4.35
N LYS A 326 -15.24 -23.30 3.50
CA LYS A 326 -15.11 -24.51 2.68
C LYS A 326 -14.59 -25.66 3.54
N ASN A 327 -15.49 -26.22 4.35
CA ASN A 327 -15.25 -27.40 5.17
C ASN A 327 -16.55 -28.21 5.31
N ARG A 328 -16.42 -29.53 5.52
CA ARG A 328 -17.56 -30.44 5.61
C ARG A 328 -18.35 -30.26 6.91
N LEU A 329 -17.68 -29.93 8.01
CA LEU A 329 -18.26 -29.78 9.34
C LEU A 329 -18.40 -28.31 9.74
N ILE A 330 -17.30 -27.57 9.75
CA ILE A 330 -17.27 -26.18 10.25
C ILE A 330 -17.72 -25.24 9.15
N LYS A 331 -18.83 -24.53 9.35
CA LYS A 331 -19.40 -23.61 8.35
C LYS A 331 -19.09 -22.15 8.63
N LYS A 332 -19.00 -21.80 9.91
CA LYS A 332 -18.67 -20.44 10.35
C LYS A 332 -17.73 -20.50 11.55
N GLY A 333 -17.07 -19.39 11.84
CA GLY A 333 -16.32 -19.24 13.08
C GLY A 333 -16.05 -17.79 13.41
N GLU A 334 -15.67 -17.54 14.66
CA GLU A 334 -15.30 -16.22 15.16
C GLU A 334 -14.09 -16.38 16.07
N ILE A 335 -13.11 -15.50 15.94
CA ILE A 335 -11.93 -15.45 16.81
C ILE A 335 -11.71 -14.01 17.25
N ASP A 336 -11.68 -13.81 18.56
CA ASP A 336 -11.45 -12.52 19.20
C ASP A 336 -9.99 -12.38 19.61
N PHE A 337 -9.39 -11.24 19.24
CA PHE A 337 -8.01 -10.87 19.52
C PHE A 337 -7.97 -9.56 20.29
N GLU A 338 -7.15 -9.51 21.32
CA GLU A 338 -6.75 -8.29 21.99
C GLU A 338 -5.28 -8.03 21.74
N ILE A 339 -4.94 -6.79 21.38
CA ILE A 339 -3.56 -6.34 21.22
C ILE A 339 -3.29 -5.32 22.30
N ASN A 340 -2.42 -5.68 23.23
CA ASN A 340 -1.95 -4.82 24.30
C ASN A 340 -0.48 -5.09 24.57
N GLU A 341 0.29 -4.04 24.88
CA GLU A 341 1.69 -4.17 25.31
C GLU A 341 2.56 -4.98 24.32
N LYS A 342 2.37 -4.75 23.01
CA LYS A 342 3.03 -5.46 21.90
C LYS A 342 2.67 -6.94 21.74
N LYS A 343 1.78 -7.47 22.57
CA LYS A 343 1.36 -8.88 22.53
C LYS A 343 -0.04 -9.02 21.93
N ILE A 344 -0.23 -10.08 21.16
CA ILE A 344 -1.53 -10.48 20.63
C ILE A 344 -2.06 -11.60 21.53
N LYS A 345 -3.13 -11.33 22.26
CA LYS A 345 -3.81 -12.29 23.13
C LYS A 345 -5.04 -12.86 22.43
N PHE A 346 -5.15 -14.18 22.42
CA PHE A 346 -6.33 -14.90 21.95
C PHE A 346 -7.35 -14.93 23.08
N GLU A 347 -8.50 -14.29 22.92
CA GLU A 347 -9.53 -14.30 23.96
C GLU A 347 -10.40 -15.55 23.87
N LYS A 348 -11.17 -15.68 22.78
CA LYS A 348 -12.15 -16.76 22.59
C LYS A 348 -12.27 -17.08 21.10
N ALA A 349 -12.38 -18.38 20.81
CA ALA A 349 -12.76 -18.84 19.47
C ALA A 349 -14.07 -19.62 19.53
N LYS A 350 -14.94 -19.39 18.55
CA LYS A 350 -16.20 -20.10 18.37
C LYS A 350 -16.25 -20.65 16.96
N PHE A 351 -16.62 -21.92 16.81
CA PHE A 351 -16.83 -22.54 15.51
C PHE A 351 -18.22 -23.16 15.44
N TYR A 352 -18.93 -22.88 14.36
CA TYR A 352 -20.30 -23.34 14.14
C TYR A 352 -20.31 -24.55 13.21
N LEU A 353 -20.82 -25.67 13.70
CA LEU A 353 -20.91 -26.95 13.00
C LEU A 353 -22.26 -27.10 12.28
N ASP A 354 -22.59 -26.14 11.40
CA ASP A 354 -23.88 -26.12 10.69
C ASP A 354 -25.06 -26.22 11.69
N LYS A 355 -25.95 -27.21 11.52
CA LYS A 355 -27.10 -27.46 12.41
C LYS A 355 -26.75 -28.25 13.67
N ILE A 356 -25.53 -28.76 13.82
CA ILE A 356 -25.15 -29.68 14.91
C ILE A 356 -25.02 -28.93 16.25
N GLY A 357 -24.33 -27.80 16.23
CA GLY A 357 -24.05 -27.00 17.42
C GLY A 357 -22.77 -26.18 17.32
N ILE A 358 -22.22 -25.80 18.47
CA ILE A 358 -21.14 -24.80 18.58
C ILE A 358 -19.96 -25.38 19.35
N ILE A 359 -18.75 -25.22 18.82
CA ILE A 359 -17.49 -25.47 19.53
C ILE A 359 -16.99 -24.15 20.10
N ASN A 360 -16.89 -24.06 21.42
CA ASN A 360 -16.09 -23.02 22.08
C ASN A 360 -14.68 -23.55 22.27
N SER A 361 -13.68 -22.81 21.80
CA SER A 361 -12.27 -23.23 21.84
C SER A 361 -11.43 -22.18 22.53
N ASN A 362 -10.58 -22.61 23.45
CA ASN A 362 -9.44 -21.82 23.93
C ASN A 362 -8.23 -22.22 23.11
N ILE A 363 -7.57 -21.24 22.49
CA ILE A 363 -6.41 -21.45 21.62
C ILE A 363 -5.16 -21.14 22.42
N SER A 364 -4.20 -22.06 22.38
CA SER A 364 -2.86 -21.88 22.93
C SER A 364 -1.83 -22.45 21.96
N PHE A 365 -0.58 -22.09 22.21
CA PHE A 365 0.55 -22.43 21.35
C PHE A 365 1.66 -22.99 22.20
N VAL A 366 2.31 -24.02 21.69
CA VAL A 366 3.49 -24.62 22.30
C VAL A 366 4.53 -24.82 21.21
N GLU A 367 5.77 -24.51 21.56
CA GLU A 367 6.95 -24.80 20.76
C GLU A 367 7.63 -26.02 21.38
N ASP A 368 7.75 -27.09 20.60
CA ASP A 368 8.25 -28.39 21.04
C ASP A 368 9.16 -28.97 19.93
N ASP A 369 10.45 -29.18 20.24
CA ASP A 369 11.47 -29.68 19.32
C ASP A 369 11.43 -29.02 17.92
N ASP A 370 11.57 -27.69 17.87
CA ASP A 370 11.50 -26.84 16.66
C ASP A 370 10.16 -26.89 15.88
N ASN A 371 9.14 -27.56 16.42
CA ASN A 371 7.82 -27.64 15.83
C ASN A 371 6.80 -26.81 16.62
N LEU A 372 6.19 -25.86 15.94
CA LEU A 372 5.06 -25.10 16.48
C LEU A 372 3.78 -25.93 16.42
N LYS A 373 3.09 -26.03 17.56
CA LYS A 373 1.87 -26.80 17.72
C LYS A 373 0.74 -25.91 18.23
N PHE A 374 -0.38 -25.95 17.53
CA PHE A 374 -1.64 -25.38 18.01
C PHE A 374 -2.30 -26.35 18.98
N ILE A 375 -2.60 -25.88 20.20
CA ILE A 375 -3.37 -26.63 21.18
C ILE A 375 -4.73 -25.95 21.36
N LEU A 376 -5.79 -26.71 21.15
CA LEU A 376 -7.17 -26.29 21.23
C LEU A 376 -7.86 -27.06 22.34
N ASN A 377 -8.33 -26.35 23.36
CA ASN A 377 -9.16 -26.94 24.41
C ASN A 377 -10.62 -26.65 24.06
N ASN A 378 -11.36 -27.68 23.65
CA ASN A 378 -12.65 -27.53 23.00
C ASN A 378 -13.80 -28.00 23.88
N GLN A 379 -14.90 -27.25 23.83
CA GLN A 379 -16.20 -27.66 24.33
C GLN A 379 -17.22 -27.59 23.18
N LEU A 380 -17.66 -28.75 22.70
CA LEU A 380 -18.78 -28.87 21.77
C LEU A 380 -20.10 -28.90 22.55
N ASN A 381 -20.93 -27.89 22.34
CA ASN A 381 -22.32 -27.87 22.75
C ASN A 381 -23.19 -28.41 21.60
N ILE A 382 -23.88 -29.53 21.82
CA ILE A 382 -24.76 -30.14 20.83
C ILE A 382 -26.14 -29.51 20.95
N GLU A 383 -26.58 -28.86 19.88
CA GLU A 383 -27.89 -28.22 19.80
C GLU A 383 -28.90 -29.14 19.10
N ASN A 384 -28.46 -29.86 18.05
CA ASN A 384 -29.29 -30.83 17.34
C ASN A 384 -28.65 -32.21 17.32
N HIS A 385 -29.07 -33.04 18.26
CA HIS A 385 -28.59 -34.41 18.40
C HIS A 385 -28.94 -35.31 17.20
N ILE A 386 -30.02 -35.02 16.47
CA ILE A 386 -30.42 -35.79 15.27
C ILE A 386 -29.43 -35.50 14.13
N GLU A 387 -29.11 -34.24 13.89
CA GLU A 387 -28.13 -33.85 12.88
C GLU A 387 -26.71 -34.32 13.25
N PHE A 388 -26.36 -34.30 14.55
CA PHE A 388 -25.15 -34.95 15.04
C PHE A 388 -25.12 -36.44 14.67
N ALA A 389 -26.18 -37.17 15.02
CA ALA A 389 -26.31 -38.60 14.76
C ALA A 389 -26.21 -38.93 13.26
N LYS A 390 -26.84 -38.13 12.39
CA LYS A 390 -26.72 -38.27 10.94
C LYS A 390 -25.31 -38.01 10.44
N MET A 391 -24.68 -36.92 10.89
CA MET A 391 -23.33 -36.54 10.43
C MET A 391 -22.29 -37.60 10.82
N PHE A 392 -22.38 -38.13 12.04
CA PHE A 392 -21.45 -39.11 12.58
C PHE A 392 -21.89 -40.57 12.39
N GLN A 393 -23.08 -40.78 11.83
CA GLN A 393 -23.69 -42.08 11.54
C GLN A 393 -23.80 -42.97 12.79
N ILE A 394 -24.41 -42.43 13.85
CA ILE A 394 -24.61 -43.07 15.17
C ILE A 394 -26.12 -43.14 15.44
N GLY A 395 -26.57 -44.11 16.25
CA GLY A 395 -27.97 -44.17 16.68
C GLY A 395 -28.39 -42.91 17.46
N SER A 396 -29.45 -42.22 17.00
CA SER A 396 -29.93 -40.97 17.61
C SER A 396 -30.28 -41.11 19.10
N ASN A 397 -30.77 -42.28 19.51
CA ASN A 397 -31.09 -42.59 20.90
C ASN A 397 -29.86 -42.54 21.82
N LYS A 398 -28.67 -42.96 21.32
CA LYS A 398 -27.43 -42.97 22.10
C LYS A 398 -26.95 -41.53 22.41
N ILE A 399 -27.11 -40.61 21.46
CA ILE A 399 -26.65 -39.22 21.62
C ILE A 399 -27.68 -38.30 22.29
N LYS A 400 -28.95 -38.69 22.39
CA LYS A 400 -30.04 -37.84 22.91
C LYS A 400 -29.76 -37.23 24.29
N LYS A 401 -29.02 -37.92 25.16
CA LYS A 401 -28.65 -37.47 26.51
C LYS A 401 -27.33 -36.68 26.56
N VAL A 402 -26.54 -36.67 25.48
CA VAL A 402 -25.24 -35.99 25.40
C VAL A 402 -25.45 -34.56 24.94
N LYS A 403 -25.35 -33.61 25.87
CA LYS A 403 -25.43 -32.17 25.55
C LYS A 403 -24.07 -31.53 25.29
N LYS A 404 -23.01 -32.06 25.90
CA LYS A 404 -21.67 -31.49 25.86
C LYS A 404 -20.62 -32.58 25.65
N ILE A 405 -19.64 -32.28 24.80
CA ILE A 405 -18.44 -33.09 24.59
C ILE A 405 -17.23 -32.16 24.77
N TYR A 406 -16.29 -32.58 25.62
CA TYR A 406 -15.02 -31.89 25.81
C TYR A 406 -13.92 -32.69 25.14
N PHE A 407 -13.00 -32.03 24.46
CA PHE A 407 -11.86 -32.69 23.83
C PHE A 407 -10.71 -31.71 23.61
N ASP A 408 -9.50 -32.22 23.67
CA ASP A 408 -8.32 -31.47 23.27
C ASP A 408 -8.02 -31.81 21.82
N ALA A 409 -7.59 -30.81 21.05
CA ALA A 409 -7.16 -31.01 19.68
C ALA A 409 -5.80 -30.34 19.46
N GLU A 410 -4.91 -31.04 18.80
CA GLU A 410 -3.56 -30.57 18.53
C GLU A 410 -3.28 -30.63 17.03
N LYS A 411 -2.61 -29.58 16.53
CA LYS A 411 -2.21 -29.48 15.14
C LYS A 411 -0.80 -28.91 15.03
N THR A 412 0.14 -29.73 14.58
CA THR A 412 1.46 -29.28 14.15
C THR A 412 1.34 -28.43 12.90
N ILE A 413 2.12 -27.36 12.81
CA ILE A 413 2.11 -26.46 11.66
C ILE A 413 2.73 -27.13 10.45
N GLY A 414 2.13 -26.93 9.27
CA GLY A 414 2.52 -27.62 8.03
C GLY A 414 1.87 -28.99 7.87
N ASP A 415 1.48 -29.64 8.97
CA ASP A 415 0.80 -30.92 8.92
C ASP A 415 -0.66 -30.82 8.44
N ARG A 416 -1.06 -31.87 7.73
CA ARG A 416 -2.45 -32.05 7.27
C ARG A 416 -3.35 -32.65 8.34
N ASN A 417 -2.77 -33.34 9.31
CA ASN A 417 -3.51 -34.14 10.28
C ASN A 417 -3.79 -33.34 11.55
N LEU A 418 -4.92 -33.63 12.18
CA LEU A 418 -5.30 -33.11 13.50
C LEU A 418 -5.32 -34.29 14.47
N THR A 419 -4.71 -34.18 15.64
CA THR A 419 -4.86 -35.14 16.72
C THR A 419 -5.98 -34.68 17.65
N ILE A 420 -6.81 -35.61 18.12
CA ILE A 420 -7.84 -35.36 19.14
C ILE A 420 -7.55 -36.28 20.32
N SER A 421 -7.59 -35.74 21.53
CA SER A 421 -7.33 -36.50 22.76
C SER A 421 -8.23 -36.02 23.89
N ASN A 422 -8.11 -36.68 25.06
CA ASN A 422 -8.80 -36.31 26.30
C ASN A 422 -10.33 -36.14 26.16
N VAL A 423 -10.98 -36.95 25.31
CA VAL A 423 -12.41 -36.83 25.03
C VAL A 423 -13.24 -37.19 26.27
N LYS A 424 -14.16 -36.31 26.67
CA LYS A 424 -15.09 -36.49 27.79
C LYS A 424 -16.52 -36.22 27.36
N ILE A 425 -17.45 -37.13 27.68
CA ILE A 425 -18.85 -37.06 27.27
C ILE A 425 -19.81 -36.97 28.47
N GLY A 426 -20.74 -36.00 28.42
CA GLY A 426 -21.88 -35.95 29.34
C GLY A 426 -21.66 -35.15 30.63
N THR A 427 -22.56 -35.35 31.61
CA THR A 427 -22.58 -34.58 32.88
C THR A 427 -21.60 -35.11 33.92
N ASN A 428 -21.16 -36.37 33.82
CA ASN A 428 -20.27 -37.01 34.79
C ASN A 428 -18.85 -37.19 34.21
N LEU A 429 -18.11 -36.08 34.16
CA LEU A 429 -16.81 -35.91 33.49
C LEU A 429 -15.71 -36.91 33.90
N ARG A 430 -15.83 -37.56 35.07
CA ARG A 430 -14.82 -38.49 35.61
C ARG A 430 -14.99 -39.94 35.13
N LYS A 431 -16.20 -40.40 34.78
CA LYS A 431 -16.44 -41.80 34.37
C LYS A 431 -16.28 -42.04 32.86
N ASN A 432 -16.43 -41.01 32.03
CA ASN A 432 -16.46 -41.12 30.56
C ASN A 432 -15.26 -40.43 29.90
N LYS A 433 -14.04 -40.66 30.42
CA LYS A 433 -12.81 -40.11 29.84
C LYS A 433 -12.13 -41.19 28.98
N SER A 434 -11.99 -40.92 27.68
CA SER A 434 -11.06 -41.68 26.84
C SER A 434 -9.68 -41.01 26.91
N ASN A 435 -8.65 -41.79 27.25
CA ASN A 435 -7.25 -41.36 27.14
C ASN A 435 -6.64 -41.73 25.77
N GLU A 436 -7.44 -42.26 24.84
CA GLU A 436 -6.94 -42.58 23.50
C GLU A 436 -6.66 -41.30 22.69
N ILE A 437 -5.61 -41.36 21.88
CA ILE A 437 -5.23 -40.32 20.92
C ILE A 437 -5.76 -40.74 19.55
N PHE A 438 -6.55 -39.86 18.94
CA PHE A 438 -7.24 -40.08 17.67
C PHE A 438 -6.60 -39.25 16.56
N TYR A 439 -6.08 -39.90 15.51
CA TYR A 439 -5.45 -39.23 14.37
C TYR A 439 -6.45 -38.93 13.25
N VAL A 440 -6.95 -37.70 13.20
CA VAL A 440 -7.98 -37.28 12.25
C VAL A 440 -7.36 -36.81 10.93
N LYS A 441 -7.32 -37.74 9.96
CA LYS A 441 -6.90 -37.44 8.58
C LYS A 441 -8.04 -36.91 7.69
N ASN A 442 -9.26 -37.40 7.92
CA ASN A 442 -10.45 -37.02 7.17
C ASN A 442 -11.73 -37.26 8.01
N ILE A 443 -12.88 -36.92 7.43
CA ILE A 443 -14.19 -37.07 8.09
C ILE A 443 -14.57 -38.53 8.43
N GLN A 444 -14.10 -39.51 7.66
CA GLN A 444 -14.39 -40.93 7.92
C GLN A 444 -13.63 -41.43 9.14
N ASN A 445 -12.35 -41.03 9.30
CA ASN A 445 -11.60 -41.29 10.54
C ASN A 445 -12.33 -40.69 11.75
N LEU A 446 -12.74 -39.42 11.66
CA LEU A 446 -13.46 -38.75 12.74
C LEU A 446 -14.78 -39.46 13.09
N ARG A 447 -15.54 -39.92 12.09
CA ARG A 447 -16.77 -40.71 12.29
C ARG A 447 -16.50 -42.02 13.02
N SER A 448 -15.47 -42.75 12.61
CA SER A 448 -15.07 -44.01 13.24
C SER A 448 -14.69 -43.80 14.71
N TYR A 449 -13.92 -42.76 15.02
CA TYR A 449 -13.51 -42.45 16.39
C TYR A 449 -14.70 -42.03 17.26
N ILE A 450 -15.59 -41.17 16.76
CA ILE A 450 -16.76 -40.76 17.53
C ILE A 450 -17.70 -41.94 17.78
N ARG A 451 -17.88 -42.84 16.81
CA ARG A 451 -18.61 -44.11 17.03
C ARG A 451 -17.97 -44.91 18.16
N LYS A 452 -16.65 -45.14 18.13
CA LYS A 452 -15.96 -45.91 19.18
C LYS A 452 -16.14 -45.31 20.59
N ILE A 453 -16.29 -44.00 20.72
CA ILE A 453 -16.45 -43.33 22.02
C ILE A 453 -17.91 -43.35 22.50
N ILE A 454 -18.88 -43.39 21.58
CA ILE A 454 -20.32 -43.25 21.88
C ILE A 454 -21.08 -44.58 21.84
N ASP A 455 -20.61 -45.53 21.01
CA ASP A 455 -21.18 -46.87 20.91
C ASP A 455 -20.91 -47.73 22.13
#